data_AF-A0AAD7E6E6-F1
#
_entry.id   AF-A0AAD7E6E6-F1
#
_cell.length_a   1.000
_cell.length_b   1.000
_cell.length_c   1.000
_cell.angle_alpha   90.00
_cell.angle_beta   90.00
_cell.angle_gamma   90.00
#
_symmetry.space_group_name_H-M   'P 1'
#
loop_
_entity.id
_entity.type
_entity.pdbx_description
1 polymer ?
#
loop_
_entity_poly.entity_id
_entity_poly.type
_entity_poly.pdbx_seq_one_letter_code
_entity_poly.pdbx_strand_id
1 'polypeptide(L)'
;LNDFYRLFLIPGMGNCAGGLDPTSFGQSNGLNLVNDSSHNILLAMVDWVEGGIAPATIIGSDTANATRTHCRYLMRSVFNGTVFVCE
;
A
#
# COMPACT_ATOMS: atom_id res chain seq x y z
N LEU A 1 12.09 -13.93 7.60
CA LEU A 1 12.07 -12.43 7.53
C LEU A 1 10.65 -11.93 7.34
N ASN A 2 9.93 -12.41 6.31
CA ASN A 2 8.55 -11.99 6.04
C ASN A 2 7.52 -12.33 7.14
N ASP A 3 7.92 -13.10 8.13
CA ASP A 3 7.10 -13.49 9.29
C ASP A 3 6.97 -12.36 10.32
N PHE A 4 7.91 -11.40 10.34
CA PHE A 4 7.91 -10.28 11.28
C PHE A 4 8.29 -8.92 10.67
N TYR A 5 8.92 -8.90 9.49
CA TYR A 5 9.34 -7.67 8.82
C TYR A 5 9.01 -7.70 7.34
N ARG A 6 8.35 -6.64 6.86
CA ARG A 6 8.02 -6.41 5.45
C ARG A 6 8.31 -4.95 5.11
N LEU A 7 9.09 -4.74 4.05
CA LEU A 7 9.32 -3.42 3.46
C LEU A 7 8.41 -3.26 2.26
N PHE A 8 7.76 -2.11 2.12
CA PHE A 8 6.98 -1.74 0.93
C PHE A 8 7.60 -0.49 0.33
N LEU A 9 7.94 -0.55 -0.95
CA LEU A 9 8.35 0.63 -1.69
C LEU A 9 7.09 1.28 -2.27
N ILE A 10 6.97 2.59 -2.09
CA ILE A 10 5.81 3.38 -2.54
C ILE A 10 6.29 4.30 -3.67
N PRO A 11 6.23 3.87 -4.94
CA PRO A 11 6.75 4.69 -6.03
C PRO A 11 5.87 5.93 -6.23
N GLY A 12 6.52 7.04 -6.55
CA GLY A 12 5.88 8.32 -6.76
C GLY A 12 5.52 9.08 -5.47
N MET A 13 5.73 8.49 -4.27
CA MET A 13 5.50 9.17 -3.00
C MET A 13 6.62 10.16 -2.68
N GLY A 14 6.23 11.32 -2.14
CA GLY A 14 7.15 12.27 -1.54
C GLY A 14 7.67 11.84 -0.16
N ASN A 15 8.25 12.77 0.58
CA ASN A 15 8.62 12.52 1.98
C ASN A 15 7.34 12.36 2.82
N CYS A 16 7.09 11.15 3.32
CA CYS A 16 5.92 10.73 4.11
C CYS A 16 4.56 10.75 3.40
N ALA A 17 4.29 11.73 2.53
CA ALA A 17 3.00 11.94 1.89
C ALA A 17 3.11 12.66 0.54
N GLY A 18 1.96 12.78 -0.14
CA GLY A 18 1.87 13.40 -1.45
C GLY A 18 2.61 12.60 -2.52
N GLY A 19 2.87 13.24 -3.66
CA GLY A 19 3.42 12.59 -4.83
C GLY A 19 2.57 12.78 -6.07
N LEU A 20 3.02 12.21 -7.18
CA LEU A 20 2.29 12.23 -8.46
C LEU A 20 1.46 10.95 -8.70
N ASP A 21 1.67 9.92 -7.89
CA ASP A 21 1.04 8.61 -8.01
C ASP A 21 0.02 8.36 -6.87
N PRO A 22 -0.80 7.30 -6.95
CA PRO A 22 -1.66 6.85 -5.85
C PRO A 22 -0.87 6.40 -4.61
N THR A 23 -0.60 7.33 -3.69
CA THR A 23 0.32 7.15 -2.56
C THR A 23 -0.34 7.32 -1.19
N SER A 24 -1.65 7.46 -1.12
CA SER A 24 -2.39 7.52 0.14
C SER A 24 -2.84 6.12 0.54
N PHE A 25 -2.31 5.59 1.65
CA PHE A 25 -2.55 4.21 2.10
C PHE A 25 -2.68 4.12 3.63
N GLY A 26 -3.20 5.16 4.28
CA GLY A 26 -3.42 5.21 5.73
C GLY A 26 -2.19 5.43 6.58
N GLN A 27 -1.10 5.95 6.01
CA GLN A 27 0.13 6.28 6.72
C GLN A 27 0.04 7.56 7.57
N SER A 28 -0.99 8.39 7.35
CA SER A 28 -1.24 9.64 8.06
C SER A 28 -2.73 9.98 7.98
N ASN A 29 -3.15 11.14 8.50
CA ASN A 29 -4.52 11.67 8.39
C ASN A 29 -4.95 12.04 6.94
N GLY A 30 -4.26 11.50 5.91
CA GLY A 30 -4.59 11.69 4.51
C GLY A 30 -5.81 10.88 4.05
N LEU A 31 -6.25 11.15 2.82
CA LEU A 31 -7.40 10.49 2.18
C LEU A 31 -7.17 8.98 2.04
N ASN A 32 -7.96 8.19 2.76
CA ASN A 32 -8.22 6.80 2.41
C ASN A 32 -9.64 6.72 1.84
N LEU A 33 -9.76 6.44 0.54
CA LEU A 33 -11.06 6.27 -0.11
C LEU A 33 -11.82 5.05 0.43
N VAL A 34 -11.06 4.05 0.89
CA VAL A 34 -11.56 2.82 1.49
C VAL A 34 -10.79 2.59 2.79
N ASN A 35 -11.50 2.32 3.88
CA ASN A 35 -10.89 2.11 5.19
C ASN A 35 -10.91 0.64 5.60
N ASP A 36 -10.12 -0.16 4.89
CA ASP A 36 -9.87 -1.58 5.18
C ASP A 36 -8.36 -1.86 5.25
N SER A 37 -7.98 -3.07 5.67
CA SER A 37 -6.59 -3.48 5.86
C SER A 37 -5.76 -3.60 4.58
N SER A 38 -6.38 -3.59 3.40
CA SER A 38 -5.65 -3.54 2.12
C SER A 38 -5.30 -2.12 1.70
N HIS A 39 -6.07 -1.11 2.15
CA HIS A 39 -5.88 0.31 1.82
C HIS A 39 -5.33 1.15 2.99
N ASN A 40 -5.22 0.57 4.19
CA ASN A 40 -4.78 1.27 5.38
C ASN A 40 -3.71 0.47 6.12
N ILE A 41 -2.47 0.96 6.11
CA ILE A 41 -1.33 0.27 6.75
C ILE A 41 -1.46 0.14 8.27
N LEU A 42 -2.19 1.04 8.94
CA LEU A 42 -2.46 0.89 10.37
C LEU A 42 -3.36 -0.31 10.63
N LEU A 43 -4.44 -0.46 9.85
CA LEU A 43 -5.35 -1.60 9.96
C LEU A 43 -4.67 -2.90 9.53
N ALA A 44 -3.83 -2.85 8.50
CA ALA A 44 -3.00 -3.98 8.08
C ALA A 44 -2.06 -4.48 9.19
N MET A 45 -1.52 -3.55 10.00
CA MET A 45 -0.67 -3.90 11.13
C MET A 45 -1.48 -4.55 12.25
N VAL A 46 -2.69 -4.04 12.53
CA VAL A 46 -3.62 -4.64 13.51
C VAL A 46 -3.96 -6.08 13.10
N ASP A 47 -4.37 -6.29 11.85
CA ASP A 47 -4.70 -7.63 11.33
C ASP A 47 -3.51 -8.59 11.36
N TRP A 48 -2.29 -8.09 11.14
CA TRP A 48 -1.10 -8.91 11.26
C TRP A 48 -0.83 -9.32 12.71
N VAL A 49 -0.88 -8.37 13.65
CA VAL A 49 -0.55 -8.63 15.05
C VAL A 49 -1.63 -9.45 15.75
N GLU A 50 -2.90 -9.09 15.56
CA GLU A 50 -4.04 -9.71 16.27
C GLU A 50 -4.61 -10.90 15.51
N GLY A 51 -4.65 -10.83 14.17
CA GLY A 51 -5.23 -11.87 13.31
C GLY A 51 -4.21 -12.82 12.69
N GLY A 52 -2.92 -12.53 12.78
CA GLY A 52 -1.87 -13.28 12.08
C GLY A 52 -1.88 -13.09 10.56
N ILE A 53 -2.61 -12.10 10.04
CA ILE A 53 -2.80 -11.87 8.60
C ILE A 53 -1.81 -10.80 8.13
N ALA A 54 -0.62 -11.25 7.72
CA ALA A 54 0.43 -10.34 7.28
C ALA A 54 0.17 -9.81 5.85
N PRO A 55 0.25 -8.47 5.60
CA PRO A 55 -0.12 -7.87 4.32
C PRO A 55 0.85 -8.26 3.19
N ALA A 56 0.33 -8.80 2.09
CA ALA A 56 1.16 -9.12 0.91
C ALA A 56 1.47 -7.87 0.06
N THR A 57 0.54 -6.93 0.05
CA THR A 57 0.55 -5.67 -0.71
C THR A 57 -0.14 -4.59 0.10
N ILE A 58 0.03 -3.33 -0.31
CA ILE A 58 -0.71 -2.18 0.20
C ILE A 58 -1.27 -1.41 -0.99
N ILE A 59 -2.56 -1.10 -1.01
CA ILE A 59 -3.18 -0.34 -2.09
C ILE A 59 -3.17 1.14 -1.71
N GLY A 60 -2.53 1.95 -2.54
CA GLY A 60 -2.58 3.41 -2.44
C GLY A 60 -3.64 4.00 -3.35
N SER A 61 -4.22 5.11 -2.94
CA SER A 61 -5.16 5.93 -3.72
C SER A 61 -4.68 7.37 -3.91
N ASP A 62 -5.18 8.04 -4.96
CA ASP A 62 -5.06 9.48 -5.15
C ASP A 62 -6.42 10.21 -5.05
N THR A 63 -6.41 11.53 -5.24
CA THR A 63 -7.62 12.37 -5.22
C THR A 63 -8.55 12.17 -6.42
N ALA A 64 -8.08 11.50 -7.48
CA ALA A 64 -8.83 11.21 -8.70
C ALA A 64 -9.45 9.80 -8.68
N ASN A 65 -9.40 9.11 -7.53
CA ASN A 65 -9.83 7.73 -7.35
C ASN A 65 -9.02 6.70 -8.17
N ALA A 66 -7.82 7.05 -8.62
CA ALA A 66 -6.90 6.06 -9.17
C ALA A 66 -6.25 5.26 -8.04
N THR A 67 -5.93 4.00 -8.31
CA THR A 67 -5.32 3.08 -7.33
C THR A 67 -4.05 2.45 -7.86
N ARG A 68 -3.14 2.13 -6.93
CA ARG A 68 -1.90 1.40 -7.23
C ARG A 68 -1.61 0.38 -6.15
N THR A 69 -1.33 -0.85 -6.58
CA THR A 69 -0.82 -1.90 -5.71
C THR A 69 0.66 -1.68 -5.43
N HIS A 70 1.00 -1.34 -4.19
CA HIS A 70 2.38 -1.26 -3.71
C HIS A 70 2.84 -2.63 -3.21
N CYS A 71 3.93 -3.10 -3.81
CA CYS A 71 4.41 -4.45 -3.59
C CYS A 71 5.42 -4.52 -2.44
N ARG A 72 5.42 -5.65 -1.74
CA ARG A 72 6.49 -5.97 -0.79
C ARG A 72 7.82 -6.04 -1.53
N TYR A 73 8.86 -5.48 -0.91
CA TYR A 73 10.23 -5.44 -1.42
C TYR A 73 10.74 -6.81 -1.89
N LEU A 74 11.58 -6.76 -2.92
CA LEU A 74 11.93 -7.78 -3.91
C LEU A 74 10.93 -7.96 -5.07
N MET A 75 9.67 -7.52 -4.92
CA MET A 75 8.72 -7.40 -6.04
C MET A 75 8.58 -5.94 -6.48
N ARG A 76 8.17 -5.71 -7.73
CA ARG A 76 7.87 -4.39 -8.29
C ARG A 76 6.41 -4.27 -8.68
N SER A 77 5.89 -3.05 -8.53
CA SER A 77 4.54 -2.67 -8.98
C SER A 77 4.58 -2.34 -10.48
N VAL A 78 4.13 -3.29 -11.32
CA VAL A 78 4.17 -3.21 -12.78
C VAL A 78 2.75 -3.07 -13.34
N PHE A 79 2.54 -2.12 -14.25
CA PHE A 79 1.26 -1.96 -14.92
C PHE A 79 1.15 -2.97 -16.08
N ASN A 80 0.14 -3.83 -16.05
CA ASN A 80 -0.06 -4.89 -17.05
C ASN A 80 -1.00 -4.49 -18.21
N GLY A 81 -1.41 -3.21 -18.28
CA GLY A 81 -2.39 -2.70 -19.25
C GLY A 81 -3.77 -2.42 -18.65
N THR A 82 -4.09 -3.00 -17.50
CA THR A 82 -5.35 -2.74 -16.77
C THR A 82 -5.13 -2.35 -15.31
N VAL A 83 -4.24 -3.05 -14.61
CA VAL A 83 -3.98 -2.83 -13.18
C VAL A 83 -2.49 -2.94 -12.86
N PHE A 84 -2.10 -2.47 -11.68
CA PHE A 84 -0.78 -2.70 -11.13
C PHE A 84 -0.72 -4.06 -10.43
N VAL A 85 0.18 -4.92 -10.88
CA VAL A 85 0.46 -6.26 -10.33
C VAL A 85 1.86 -6.32 -9.74
N CYS A 86 2.09 -7.29 -8.85
CA CYS A 86 3.41 -7.53 -8.27
C CYS A 86 4.18 -8.56 -9.08
N GLU A 87 5.31 -8.14 -9.65
CA GLU A 87 6.24 -8.95 -10.45
C GLU A 87 7.67 -8.87 -9.94
#